data_AF-A0A519Q862-F1
#
_entry.id   AF-A0A519Q862-F1
#
_cell.length_a   1.000
_cell.length_b   1.000
_cell.length_c   1.000
_cell.angle_alpha   90.00
_cell.angle_beta   90.00
_cell.angle_gamma   90.00
#
_symmetry.space_group_name_H-M   'P 1'
#
loop_
_entity.id
_entity.type
_entity.pdbx_description
1 polymer ?
#
loop_
_entity_poly.entity_id
_entity_poly.type
_entity_poly.pdbx_seq_one_letter_code
_entity_poly.pdbx_strand_id
1 'polypeptide(L)' 'GLDRHPIVRPSETPGAGVDGTLFFITQPELDAADVYEAEDYRRVEVTLTSGRTAWVYIAA' A
#
# COMPACT_ATOMS: atom_id res chain seq x y z
N GLY A 1 -10.13 -14.48 14.21
CA GLY A 1 -8.82 -14.38 13.59
C GLY A 1 -8.86 -15.01 12.23
N LEU A 2 -9.04 -14.23 11.17
CA LEU A 2 -8.40 -14.58 9.91
C LEU A 2 -7.05 -13.89 9.98
N ASP A 3 -6.13 -14.47 10.77
CA ASP A 3 -4.83 -13.90 11.13
C ASP A 3 -3.83 -14.01 9.96
N ARG A 4 -4.29 -13.66 8.76
CA ARG A 4 -3.52 -13.64 7.53
C ARG A 4 -3.87 -12.39 6.76
N HIS A 5 -3.25 -11.28 7.17
CA HIS A 5 -3.21 -10.06 6.39
C HIS A 5 -2.16 -10.28 5.27
N PRO A 6 -2.55 -10.29 3.99
CA PRO A 6 -1.59 -10.37 2.91
C PRO A 6 -0.75 -9.08 2.91
N ILE A 7 0.55 -9.23 3.12
CA ILE A 7 1.50 -8.12 3.16
C ILE A 7 2.17 -8.00 1.80
N VAL A 8 2.12 -6.80 1.21
CA VAL A 8 2.87 -6.47 0.00
C VAL A 8 4.33 -6.19 0.38
N ARG A 9 5.26 -6.80 -0.37
CA ARG A 9 6.71 -6.60 -0.22
C ARG A 9 7.31 -6.10 -1.54
N PRO A 10 8.32 -5.21 -1.49
CA PRO A 10 9.06 -4.83 -2.69
C PRO A 10 9.75 -6.07 -3.29
N SER A 11 9.68 -6.19 -4.62
CA SER A 11 10.32 -7.26 -5.38
C SER A 11 11.24 -6.65 -6.42
N GLU A 12 12.44 -7.21 -6.58
CA GLU A 12 13.39 -6.84 -7.65
C GLU A 12 13.06 -7.54 -8.98
N THR A 13 12.05 -8.41 -9.01
CA THR A 13 11.68 -9.16 -10.21
C THR A 13 10.93 -8.27 -11.20
N PRO A 14 11.44 -8.06 -12.42
CA PRO A 14 10.72 -7.32 -13.46
C PRO A 14 9.39 -8.01 -13.77
N GLY A 15 8.29 -7.27 -13.70
CA GLY A 15 6.94 -7.80 -13.97
C GLY A 15 6.22 -8.44 -12.77
N ALA A 16 6.83 -8.44 -11.57
CA ALA A 16 6.13 -8.80 -10.34
C ALA A 16 5.16 -7.65 -9.94
N GLY A 17 3.95 -7.68 -10.48
CA GLY A 17 2.85 -6.80 -10.10
C GLY A 17 1.87 -7.51 -9.16
N VAL A 18 1.22 -6.75 -8.28
CA VAL A 18 0.08 -7.23 -7.49
C VAL A 18 -1.16 -6.57 -8.07
N ASP A 19 -2.14 -7.37 -8.48
CA ASP A 19 -3.44 -6.84 -8.88
C ASP A 19 -4.11 -6.19 -7.66
N GLY A 20 -4.56 -4.95 -7.83
CA GLY A 20 -5.13 -4.17 -6.75
C GLY A 20 -6.09 -3.10 -7.27
N THR A 21 -6.76 -2.44 -6.33
CA THR A 21 -7.69 -1.36 -6.62
C THR A 21 -7.12 -0.07 -6.08
N LEU A 22 -7.04 0.94 -6.94
CA LEU A 22 -6.67 2.29 -6.51
C LEU A 22 -7.91 3.03 -6.01
N PHE A 23 -7.91 3.39 -4.74
CA PHE A 23 -8.93 4.24 -4.15
C PHE A 23 -8.45 5.68 -4.07
N PHE A 24 -9.37 6.61 -4.31
CA PHE A 24 -9.15 8.01 -4.02
C PHE A 24 -9.70 8.30 -2.65
N ILE A 25 -8.81 8.68 -1.73
CA ILE A 25 -9.17 9.08 -0.38
C ILE A 25 -8.75 10.52 -0.16
N THR A 26 -9.46 11.19 0.71
CA THR A 26 -9.14 12.56 1.15
C THR A 26 -7.96 12.54 2.13
N GLN A 27 -7.29 13.69 2.30
CA GLN A 27 -6.18 13.80 3.24
C GLN A 27 -6.56 13.36 4.69
N PRO A 28 -7.74 13.74 5.24
CA PRO A 28 -8.14 13.27 6.57
C PRO A 28 -8.35 11.76 6.67
N GLU A 29 -8.80 11.11 5.59
CA GLU A 29 -8.96 9.65 5.54
C GLU A 29 -7.60 8.94 5.45
N LEU A 30 -6.63 9.54 4.75
CA LEU A 30 -5.25 9.06 4.70
C LEU A 30 -4.59 9.16 6.08
N ASP A 31 -4.77 10.27 6.78
CA ASP A 31 -4.24 10.46 8.13
C ASP A 31 -4.90 9.47 9.13
N ALA A 32 -6.19 9.15 8.96
CA ALA A 32 -6.87 8.14 9.77
C ALA A 32 -6.35 6.71 9.48
N ALA A 33 -6.00 6.41 8.23
CA ALA A 33 -5.39 5.13 7.86
C ALA A 33 -3.99 4.97 8.46
N ASP A 34 -3.18 6.05 8.48
CA ASP A 34 -1.87 6.06 9.13
C ASP A 34 -1.98 5.70 10.63
N VAL A 35 -3.02 6.17 11.32
CA VAL A 35 -3.23 5.91 12.76
C VAL A 35 -3.62 4.44 13.04
N TYR A 36 -4.26 3.76 12.09
CA TYR A 36 -4.73 2.38 12.29
C TYR A 36 -3.60 1.34 12.23
N GLU A 37 -2.54 1.58 11.44
CA GLU A 37 -1.49 0.58 11.17
C GLU A 37 -0.05 1.05 11.47
N ALA A 38 0.08 2.12 12.28
CA ALA A 38 1.31 2.90 12.48
C ALA A 38 2.56 2.12 12.94
N GLU A 39 2.41 0.96 13.59
CA GLU A 39 3.57 0.23 14.14
C GLU A 39 4.20 -0.78 13.17
N ASP A 40 3.43 -1.32 12.20
CA ASP A 40 3.89 -2.42 11.34
C ASP A 40 4.04 -2.03 9.85
N TYR A 41 3.56 -0.85 9.44
CA TYR A 41 3.48 -0.47 8.03
C TYR A 41 4.11 0.88 7.71
N ARG A 42 4.85 0.93 6.59
CA ARG A 42 5.45 2.13 6.02
C ARG A 42 4.70 2.56 4.78
N ARG A 43 4.27 3.83 4.74
CA ARG A 43 3.72 4.46 3.54
C ARG A 43 4.84 4.75 2.53
N VAL A 44 4.69 4.25 1.31
CA VAL A 44 5.59 4.48 0.18
C VAL A 44 4.80 4.96 -1.04
N GLU A 45 5.41 5.87 -1.79
CA GLU A 45 4.87 6.34 -3.07
C GLU A 45 5.31 5.38 -4.17
N VAL A 46 4.36 4.84 -4.95
CA VAL A 46 4.65 3.94 -6.07
C VAL A 46 3.97 4.44 -7.33
N THR A 47 4.63 4.21 -8.46
CA THR A 47 4.01 4.39 -9.79
C THR A 47 3.37 3.07 -10.21
N LEU A 48 2.05 3.07 -10.38
CA LEU A 48 1.32 1.91 -10.88
C LEU A 48 1.65 1.65 -12.36
N THR A 49 1.45 0.41 -12.81
CA THR A 49 1.56 0.04 -14.24
C THR A 49 0.64 0.86 -15.15
N SER A 50 -0.44 1.41 -14.60
CA SER A 50 -1.33 2.36 -15.28
C SER A 50 -0.74 3.77 -15.47
N GLY A 51 0.49 4.02 -15.03
CA GLY A 51 1.17 5.32 -15.09
C GLY A 51 0.70 6.34 -14.04
N ARG A 52 -0.06 5.91 -13.04
CA ARG A 52 -0.59 6.78 -11.98
C ARG A 52 0.22 6.61 -10.71
N THR A 53 0.42 7.70 -9.98
CA THR A 53 1.09 7.65 -8.69
C THR A 53 0.08 7.37 -7.58
N ALA A 54 0.43 6.48 -6.66
CA ALA A 54 -0.40 6.06 -5.55
C ALA A 54 0.42 5.84 -4.29
N TRP A 55 -0.23 5.96 -3.13
CA TRP A 55 0.34 5.58 -1.85
C TRP A 55 0.03 4.12 -1.55
N VAL A 56 1.04 3.36 -1.14
CA VAL A 56 0.90 1.96 -0.70
C VAL A 56 1.52 1.81 0.68
N TYR A 57 0.87 1.02 1.52
CA TYR A 57 1.39 0.59 2.82
C TYR A 57 2.08 -0.76 2.64
N ILE A 58 3.38 -0.79 2.88
CA ILE A 58 4.18 -2.03 2.89
C ILE A 58 4.56 -2.34 4.33
N ALA A 59 4.70 -3.61 4.71
CA ALA A 59 5.25 -3.91 6.02
C ALA A 59 6.69 -3.40 6.13
N ALA A 60 7.04 -2.87 7.31
CA ALA A 60 8.39 -2.39 7.63
C ALA A 60 9.44 -3.52 7.58
#